data_AF-A0A139DNG5-F1
#
_entry.id   AF-A0A139DNG5-F1
#
_cell.length_a   1.000
_cell.length_b   1.000
_cell.length_c   1.000
_cell.angle_alpha   90.00
_cell.angle_beta   90.00
_cell.angle_gamma   90.00
#
_symmetry.space_group_name_H-M   'P 1'
#
loop_
_entity.id
_entity.type
_entity.pdbx_description
1 polymer ?
#
loop_
_entity_poly.entity_id
_entity_poly.type
_entity_poly.pdbx_seq_one_letter_code
_entity_poly.pdbx_strand_id
1 'polypeptide(L)'
;MKTKQLTKAERDWLNKLQAVLDECPSDRLGAFTIGDPSIYIYDSRFESEINEIINSGNTDFCAATDKLGSDLSVLRMPFAVHSTAG
;
A
#
# COMPACT_ATOMS: atom_id res chain seq x y z
N MET A 1 -13.65 -23.38 -12.35
CA MET A 1 -14.78 -22.43 -12.50
C MET A 1 -14.34 -21.29 -13.40
N LYS A 2 -15.19 -20.82 -14.32
CA LYS A 2 -14.91 -19.57 -15.05
C LYS A 2 -15.19 -18.40 -14.11
N THR A 3 -14.27 -17.45 -14.03
CA THR A 3 -14.43 -16.22 -13.24
C THR A 3 -15.66 -15.46 -13.75
N LYS A 4 -16.52 -15.01 -12.83
CA LYS A 4 -17.64 -14.13 -13.20
C LYS A 4 -17.08 -12.74 -13.46
N GLN A 5 -17.65 -12.06 -14.46
CA GLN A 5 -17.39 -10.64 -14.68
C GLN A 5 -17.89 -9.80 -13.50
N LEU A 6 -17.27 -8.64 -13.28
CA LEU A 6 -17.75 -7.68 -12.29
C LEU A 6 -19.20 -7.29 -12.57
N THR A 7 -20.00 -7.25 -11.52
CA THR A 7 -21.32 -6.62 -11.52
C THR A 7 -21.18 -5.12 -11.81
N LYS A 8 -22.29 -4.49 -12.22
CA LYS A 8 -22.32 -3.04 -12.40
C LYS A 8 -21.96 -2.30 -11.09
N ALA A 9 -22.47 -2.77 -9.95
CA ALA A 9 -22.20 -2.16 -8.66
C ALA A 9 -20.72 -2.23 -8.26
N GLU A 10 -20.06 -3.38 -8.46
CA GLU A 10 -18.62 -3.53 -8.18
C GLU A 10 -17.79 -2.59 -9.05
N ARG A 11 -18.08 -2.52 -10.36
CA ARG A 11 -17.38 -1.62 -11.28
C ARG A 11 -17.61 -0.15 -10.91
N ASP A 12 -18.85 0.25 -10.64
CA ASP A 12 -19.16 1.63 -10.27
C ASP A 12 -18.50 2.02 -8.93
N TRP A 13 -18.39 1.07 -7.98
CA TRP A 13 -17.69 1.28 -6.73
C TRP A 13 -16.17 1.40 -6.92
N LEU A 14 -15.55 0.53 -7.71
CA LEU A 14 -14.11 0.60 -8.02
C LEU A 14 -13.74 1.91 -8.71
N ASN A 15 -14.58 2.40 -9.63
CA ASN A 15 -14.37 3.69 -10.29
C ASN A 15 -14.39 4.85 -9.28
N LYS A 16 -15.29 4.81 -8.29
CA LYS A 16 -15.34 5.82 -7.22
C LYS A 16 -14.11 5.74 -6.32
N LEU A 17 -13.69 4.52 -5.96
CA LEU A 17 -12.47 4.34 -5.17
C LEU A 17 -11.26 4.90 -5.92
N GLN A 18 -11.11 4.61 -7.21
CA GLN A 18 -10.04 5.16 -8.03
C GLN A 18 -10.10 6.70 -8.07
N ALA A 19 -11.27 7.29 -8.30
CA ALA A 19 -11.41 8.75 -8.30
C ALA A 19 -10.98 9.40 -6.96
N VAL A 20 -11.29 8.78 -5.82
CA VAL A 20 -10.83 9.24 -4.50
C VAL A 20 -9.30 9.14 -4.38
N LEU A 21 -8.69 8.08 -4.89
CA LEU A 21 -7.22 7.93 -4.90
C LEU A 21 -6.56 8.96 -5.82
N ASP A 22 -7.16 9.24 -6.98
CA ASP A 22 -6.67 10.22 -7.96
C ASP A 22 -6.74 11.67 -7.43
N GLU A 23 -7.66 11.96 -6.51
CA GLU A 23 -7.79 13.25 -5.81
C GLU A 23 -6.79 13.42 -4.66
N CYS A 24 -5.86 12.47 -4.45
CA CYS A 24 -4.86 12.55 -3.39
C CYS A 24 -4.09 13.88 -3.45
N PRO A 25 -4.06 14.68 -2.37
CA PRO A 25 -3.43 16.00 -2.38
C PRO A 25 -1.90 15.94 -2.21
N SER A 26 -1.31 14.74 -2.18
CA SER A 26 0.08 14.53 -1.78
C SER A 26 0.81 13.61 -2.74
N ASP A 27 2.04 13.98 -3.05
CA ASP A 27 3.01 13.25 -3.86
C ASP A 27 3.95 12.35 -3.02
N ARG A 28 3.96 12.52 -1.69
CA ARG A 28 4.86 11.82 -0.76
C ARG A 28 4.26 10.56 -0.11
N LEU A 29 3.06 10.13 -0.49
CA LEU A 29 2.44 8.96 0.12
C LEU A 29 2.86 7.70 -0.63
N GLY A 30 3.68 6.87 0.01
CA GLY A 30 3.91 5.49 -0.39
C GLY A 30 3.01 4.53 0.39
N ALA A 31 2.82 3.31 -0.12
CA ALA A 31 2.03 2.29 0.56
C ALA A 31 2.66 0.90 0.48
N PHE A 32 2.54 0.12 1.55
CA PHE A 32 2.88 -1.31 1.58
C PHE A 32 1.86 -2.11 2.37
N THR A 33 1.92 -3.43 2.29
CA THR A 33 1.14 -4.35 3.11
C THR A 33 2.07 -5.42 3.67
N ILE A 34 1.88 -5.76 4.96
CA ILE A 34 2.54 -6.91 5.61
C ILE A 34 1.56 -8.09 5.78
N GLY A 35 0.37 -7.98 5.18
CA GLY A 35 -0.70 -8.95 5.31
C GLY A 35 -2.08 -8.30 5.33
N ASP A 36 -3.09 -9.08 4.97
CA ASP A 36 -4.46 -8.58 4.86
C ASP A 36 -5.08 -8.23 6.21
N PRO A 37 -6.06 -7.30 6.23
CA PRO A 37 -6.53 -6.44 5.15
C PRO A 37 -6.01 -5.00 5.33
N SER A 38 -4.72 -4.81 5.63
CA SER A 38 -4.18 -3.51 6.03
C SER A 38 -3.22 -2.93 4.98
N ILE A 39 -3.41 -1.66 4.62
CA ILE A 39 -2.47 -0.88 3.81
C ILE A 39 -1.79 0.12 4.74
N TYR A 40 -0.47 0.03 4.86
CA TYR A 40 0.36 0.93 5.64
C TYR A 40 0.81 2.07 4.72
N ILE A 41 0.61 3.30 5.15
CA ILE A 41 1.01 4.51 4.44
C ILE A 41 2.28 5.04 5.07
N TYR A 42 3.30 5.31 4.25
CA TYR A 42 4.57 5.86 4.69
C TYR A 42 4.97 7.07 3.84
N ASP A 43 5.96 7.83 4.31
CA ASP A 43 6.54 8.95 3.59
C ASP A 43 7.57 8.47 2.55
N SER A 44 7.20 8.52 1.27
CA SER A 44 8.04 8.04 0.16
C SER A 44 9.33 8.84 -0.03
N ARG A 45 9.48 10.01 0.61
CA ARG A 45 10.74 10.76 0.58
C ARG A 45 11.88 10.03 1.29
N PHE A 46 11.58 9.01 2.10
CA PHE A 46 12.54 8.15 2.79
C PHE A 46 12.85 6.87 2.00
N GLU A 47 12.34 6.72 0.78
CA GLU A 47 12.43 5.44 0.05
C GLU A 47 13.87 5.05 -0.29
N SER A 48 14.76 6.02 -0.54
CA SER A 48 16.18 5.75 -0.73
C SER A 48 16.83 5.17 0.54
N GLU A 49 16.60 5.79 1.69
CA GLU A 49 17.12 5.35 2.99
C GLU A 49 16.52 4.01 3.42
N ILE A 50 15.23 3.79 3.17
CA ILE A 50 14.56 2.50 3.37
C ILE A 50 15.27 1.41 2.57
N ASN A 51 15.50 1.67 1.28
CA ASN A 51 16.18 0.72 0.39
C ASN A 51 17.63 0.45 0.83
N GLU A 52 18.36 1.46 1.29
CA GLU A 52 19.70 1.28 1.86
C GLU A 52 19.70 0.37 3.09
N ILE A 53 18.73 0.56 4.00
CA ILE A 53 18.55 -0.30 5.18
C ILE A 53 18.26 -1.74 4.77
N ILE A 54 17.33 -1.95 3.84
CA ILE A 54 16.97 -3.29 3.35
C ILE A 54 18.19 -3.95 2.69
N ASN A 55 18.91 -3.23 1.85
CA ASN A 55 20.10 -3.71 1.15
C ASN A 55 21.27 -4.03 2.08
N SER A 56 21.35 -3.41 3.27
CA SER A 56 22.37 -3.70 4.27
C SER A 56 22.22 -5.08 4.93
N GLY A 57 21.06 -5.73 4.75
CA GLY A 57 20.79 -7.10 5.15
C GLY A 57 20.17 -7.23 6.55
N ASN A 58 19.08 -8.00 6.64
CA ASN A 58 18.29 -8.35 7.84
C ASN A 58 17.18 -7.39 8.27
N THR A 59 16.52 -6.68 7.35
CA THR A 59 15.34 -5.86 7.70
C THR A 59 14.33 -5.87 6.57
N ASP A 60 13.06 -6.11 6.91
CA ASP A 60 11.94 -6.00 5.99
C ASP A 60 11.54 -4.53 5.79
N PHE A 61 10.84 -4.24 4.69
CA PHE A 61 10.41 -2.87 4.37
C PHE A 61 9.68 -2.18 5.53
N CYS A 62 8.76 -2.88 6.20
CA CYS A 62 8.00 -2.37 7.33
C CYS A 62 8.86 -2.05 8.57
N ALA A 63 9.93 -2.81 8.81
CA ALA A 63 10.83 -2.55 9.93
C ALA A 63 11.79 -1.39 9.60
N ALA A 64 12.10 -1.18 8.32
CA ALA A 64 12.87 -0.03 7.86
C ALA A 64 12.06 1.28 7.94
N THR A 65 10.75 1.25 7.62
CA THR A 65 9.87 2.42 7.78
C THR A 65 9.75 2.83 9.25
N ASP A 66 9.54 1.85 10.15
CA ASP A 66 9.44 2.09 11.60
C ASP A 66 10.75 2.67 12.15
N LYS A 67 11.89 2.09 11.75
CA LYS A 67 13.22 2.58 12.14
C LYS A 67 13.48 4.02 11.72
N LEU A 68 12.96 4.44 10.56
CA LEU A 68 13.12 5.80 10.03
C LEU A 68 12.02 6.75 10.52
N GLY A 69 10.99 6.24 11.22
CA GLY A 69 9.83 7.02 11.62
C GLY A 69 9.05 7.56 10.42
N SER A 70 9.06 6.82 9.30
CA SER A 70 8.39 7.25 8.06
C SER A 70 6.94 6.76 7.95
N ASP A 71 6.46 5.93 8.88
CA ASP A 71 5.06 5.52 8.95
C ASP A 71 4.12 6.69 9.25
N LEU A 72 3.04 6.80 8.48
CA LEU A 72 2.09 7.91 8.55
C LEU A 72 0.71 7.46 9.02
N SER A 73 0.22 6.31 8.54
CA SER A 73 -1.12 5.82 8.86
C SER A 73 -1.34 4.38 8.40
N VAL A 74 -2.46 3.78 8.80
CA VAL A 74 -2.92 2.47 8.33
C VAL A 74 -4.38 2.56 7.86
N LEU A 75 -4.66 2.06 6.66
CA LEU A 75 -5.99 1.92 6.10
C LEU A 75 -6.44 0.45 6.19
N ARG A 76 -7.69 0.22 6.61
CA ARG A 76 -8.29 -1.11 6.66
C ARG A 76 -9.21 -1.33 5.47
N MET A 77 -8.87 -2.31 4.64
CA MET A 77 -9.59 -2.66 3.42
C MET A 77 -10.76 -3.62 3.71
N PRO A 78 -11.82 -3.60 2.89
CA PRO A 78 -12.94 -4.54 3.02
C PRO A 78 -12.63 -5.93 2.43
N PHE A 79 -11.45 -6.12 1.85
CA PHE A 79 -10.98 -7.36 1.22
C PHE A 79 -9.47 -7.54 1.42
N ALA A 80 -8.97 -8.72 1.06
CA ALA A 80 -7.56 -9.06 1.06
C ALA A 80 -6.73 -8.17 0.12
N VAL A 81 -5.57 -7.71 0.58
CA VAL A 81 -4.54 -6.99 -0.17
C VAL A 81 -3.19 -7.68 0.09
N HIS A 82 -2.89 -8.67 -0.74
CA HIS A 82 -1.67 -9.46 -0.62
C HIS A 82 -0.44 -8.68 -1.11
N SER A 83 0.67 -8.78 -0.37
CA SER A 83 1.99 -8.40 -0.88
C SER A 83 2.50 -9.55 -1.75
N THR A 84 2.59 -9.33 -3.06
CA THR A 84 3.06 -10.35 -4.01
C THR A 84 4.30 -9.85 -4.74
N ALA A 85 5.39 -10.60 -4.67
CA ALA A 85 6.49 -10.45 -5.61
C ALA A 85 6.06 -11.03 -6.98
N GLY A 86 6.44 -10.36 -8.06
CA GLY A 86 6.15 -10.75 -9.45
C GLY A 86 7.41 -10.80 -10.28
#